data_AF-A0A061B205-F1
#
_entry.id   AF-A0A061B205-F1
#
_cell.length_a   1.000
_cell.length_b   1.000
_cell.length_c   1.000
_cell.angle_alpha   90.00
_cell.angle_beta   90.00
_cell.angle_gamma   90.00
#
_symmetry.space_group_name_H-M   'P 1'
#
loop_
_entity.id
_entity.type
_entity.pdbx_description
1 polymer ?
#
loop_
_entity_poly.entity_id
_entity_poly.type
_entity_poly.pdbx_seq_one_letter_code
_entity_poly.pdbx_strand_id
1 'polypeptide(L)'
;MNIPQRHNAKEYDLHSVPARIRYTGEHSLQHFHTQVNDNETITYIRGRKLTGEKLPLGEALLVDKEFDDMKVLGKVKNSTWYEREGEQQSVPNKIKEMNELAELIHS
;
A
#
# COMPACT_ATOMS: atom_id res chain seq x y z
N MET A 1 -7.88 6.70 -22.61
CA MET A 1 -7.52 7.66 -21.54
C MET A 1 -6.04 7.98 -21.67
N ASN A 2 -5.67 9.23 -21.92
CA ASN A 2 -4.27 9.67 -21.97
C ASN A 2 -3.87 10.06 -20.55
N ILE A 3 -3.11 9.20 -19.86
CA ILE A 3 -2.52 9.55 -18.57
C ILE A 3 -1.27 10.40 -18.86
N PRO A 4 -1.19 11.67 -18.43
CA PRO A 4 -0.05 12.53 -18.74
C PRO A 4 1.27 11.98 -18.19
N GLN A 5 2.36 12.35 -18.88
CA GLN A 5 3.66 11.68 -18.88
C GLN A 5 4.38 11.51 -17.52
N ARG A 6 5.09 10.37 -17.45
CA ARG A 6 5.84 9.76 -16.34
C ARG A 6 7.16 10.44 -15.91
N HIS A 7 7.40 11.73 -16.20
CA HIS A 7 8.78 12.25 -16.18
C HIS A 7 9.34 12.79 -14.86
N ASN A 8 8.58 12.86 -13.76
CA ASN A 8 9.11 13.07 -12.39
C ASN A 8 8.02 12.76 -11.34
N ALA A 9 7.42 11.58 -11.40
CA ALA A 9 6.38 11.19 -10.44
C ALA A 9 6.97 11.04 -9.04
N LYS A 10 6.44 11.79 -8.06
CA LYS A 10 6.77 11.63 -6.64
C LYS A 10 6.59 10.17 -6.23
N GLU A 11 7.52 9.66 -5.42
CA GLU A 11 7.48 8.30 -4.90
C GLU A 11 6.87 8.30 -3.51
N TYR A 12 5.98 7.34 -3.24
CA TYR A 12 5.28 7.20 -1.98
C TYR A 12 5.39 5.78 -1.43
N ASP A 13 5.50 5.66 -0.12
CA ASP A 13 5.33 4.39 0.59
C ASP A 13 3.87 4.25 1.04
N LEU A 14 3.25 3.12 0.72
CA LEU A 14 1.86 2.81 1.03
C LEU A 14 1.79 1.83 2.20
N HIS A 15 1.09 2.21 3.26
CA HIS A 15 0.89 1.37 4.43
C HIS A 15 -0.61 1.09 4.62
N SER A 16 -1.03 -0.15 4.40
CA SER A 16 -2.39 -0.61 4.71
C SER A 16 -2.44 -1.13 6.13
N VAL A 17 -3.29 -0.55 6.98
CA VAL A 17 -3.34 -0.85 8.42
C VAL A 17 -4.71 -1.43 8.82
N PRO A 18 -4.78 -2.39 9.76
CA PRO A 18 -6.01 -3.08 10.15
C PRO A 18 -6.79 -2.26 11.19
N ALA A 19 -6.96 -0.96 10.91
CA ALA A 19 -7.62 0.00 11.76
C ALA A 19 -8.30 1.10 10.92
N ARG A 20 -9.55 1.41 11.26
CA ARG A 20 -10.27 2.53 10.65
C ARG A 20 -9.79 3.85 11.25
N ILE A 21 -9.03 4.62 10.47
CA ILE A 21 -8.71 6.02 10.78
C ILE A 21 -9.89 6.88 10.30
N ARG A 22 -10.46 7.69 11.21
CA ARG A 22 -11.71 8.43 10.92
C ARG A 22 -11.53 9.64 9.99
N TYR A 23 -10.32 10.17 9.89
CA TYR A 23 -10.04 11.42 9.20
C TYR A 23 -9.07 11.19 8.05
N THR A 24 -9.44 11.71 6.89
CA THR A 24 -8.58 11.77 5.69
C THR A 24 -7.90 13.14 5.65
N GLY A 25 -6.62 13.17 5.30
CA GLY A 25 -5.84 14.41 5.22
C GLY A 25 -4.36 14.17 5.55
N GLU A 26 -3.62 15.26 5.69
CA GLU A 26 -2.24 15.21 6.14
C GLU A 26 -2.18 14.83 7.63
N HIS A 27 -1.32 13.86 7.95
CA HIS A 27 -1.06 13.43 9.31
C HIS A 27 0.43 13.45 9.57
N SER A 28 0.81 13.83 10.79
CA SER A 28 2.19 13.70 11.23
C SER A 28 2.56 12.21 11.34
N LEU A 29 3.59 11.79 10.62
CA LEU A 29 4.15 10.44 10.70
C LEU A 29 5.14 10.28 11.86
N GLN A 30 5.28 11.27 12.74
CA GLN A 30 6.19 11.23 13.90
C GLN A 30 5.94 10.06 14.85
N HIS A 31 4.76 9.45 14.81
CA HIS A 31 4.40 8.28 15.63
C HIS A 31 4.22 6.99 14.81
N PHE A 32 4.43 7.05 13.50
CA PHE A 32 4.34 5.91 12.61
C PHE A 32 5.76 5.48 12.23
N HIS A 33 6.30 4.54 13.00
CA HIS A 33 7.64 3.99 12.75
C HIS A 33 7.53 2.56 12.25
N THR A 34 8.26 2.28 11.20
CA THR A 34 8.40 0.93 10.66
C THR A 34 9.78 0.41 11.06
N GLN A 35 9.81 -0.74 11.71
CA GLN A 35 11.02 -1.50 11.99
C GLN A 35 11.07 -2.68 11.03
N VAL A 36 12.21 -2.88 10.38
CA VAL A 36 12.43 -4.04 9.50
C VAL A 36 13.48 -4.90 10.17
N ASN A 37 13.07 -6.08 10.63
CA ASN A 37 13.96 -7.13 11.11
C ASN A 37 14.12 -8.19 10.01
N ASP A 38 15.11 -9.07 10.14
CA ASP A 38 15.57 -9.99 9.08
C ASP A 38 14.44 -10.74 8.32
N ASN A 39 13.29 -11.01 8.95
CA ASN A 39 12.12 -11.63 8.30
C ASN A 39 10.78 -10.91 8.51
N GLU A 40 10.72 -9.78 9.22
CA GLU A 40 9.45 -9.16 9.61
C GLU A 40 9.50 -7.64 9.52
N THR A 41 8.47 -7.05 8.91
CA THR A 41 8.20 -5.62 9.04
C THR A 41 7.26 -5.42 10.23
N ILE A 42 7.61 -4.59 11.19
CA ILE A 42 6.80 -4.35 12.39
C ILE A 42 6.48 -2.86 12.50
N THR A 43 5.25 -2.54 12.87
CA THR A 43 4.89 -1.18 13.30
C THR A 43 3.99 -1.23 14.53
N TYR A 44 3.81 -0.07 15.17
CA TYR A 44 2.91 0.08 16.31
C TYR A 44 1.91 1.18 16.04
N ILE A 45 0.63 0.87 16.16
CA ILE A 45 -0.45 1.87 16.08
C ILE A 45 -1.24 1.81 17.38
N ARG A 46 -1.27 2.95 18.09
CA ARG A 46 -1.98 3.09 19.39
C ARG A 46 -1.58 2.01 20.40
N GLY A 47 -0.28 1.72 20.49
CA GLY A 47 0.29 0.74 21.42
C GLY A 47 0.08 -0.72 21.01
N ARG A 48 -0.50 -1.01 19.85
CA ARG A 48 -0.70 -2.38 19.35
C ARG A 48 0.35 -2.71 18.30
N LYS A 49 1.04 -3.84 18.50
CA LYS A 49 1.99 -4.40 17.53
C LYS A 49 1.23 -4.87 16.29
N LEU A 50 1.76 -4.51 15.13
CA LEU A 50 1.29 -4.96 13.83
C LEU A 50 2.46 -5.56 13.06
N THR A 51 2.19 -6.67 12.38
CA THR A 51 3.15 -7.38 11.52
C THR A 51 2.81 -7.10 10.07
N GLY A 52 3.80 -6.69 9.30
CA GLY A 52 3.68 -6.21 7.93
C GLY A 52 4.31 -7.18 6.95
N GLU A 53 3.62 -7.41 5.84
CA GLU A 53 4.09 -8.16 4.68
C GLU A 53 4.04 -7.25 3.44
N LYS A 54 4.94 -7.48 2.48
CA LYS A 54 4.94 -6.72 1.22
C LYS A 54 3.67 -7.03 0.42
N LEU A 55 3.00 -5.97 -0.06
CA LEU A 55 1.84 -6.11 -0.93
C LEU A 55 2.30 -6.18 -2.41
N PRO A 56 1.97 -7.22 -3.18
CA PRO A 56 2.45 -7.39 -4.55
C PRO A 56 1.57 -6.62 -5.55
N LEU A 57 1.59 -5.29 -5.51
CA LEU A 57 0.73 -4.44 -6.34
C LEU A 57 1.21 -4.20 -7.78
N GLY A 58 2.44 -4.60 -8.14
CA GLY A 58 3.01 -4.26 -9.45
C GLY A 58 3.27 -2.75 -9.61
N GLU A 59 3.04 -2.20 -10.82
CA GLU A 59 3.11 -0.75 -11.06
C GLU A 59 1.82 -0.08 -10.55
N ALA A 60 1.89 0.52 -9.35
CA ALA A 60 0.76 1.20 -8.73
C ALA A 60 0.94 2.74 -8.70
N LEU A 61 -0.14 3.45 -9.02
CA LEU A 61 -0.19 4.92 -9.04
C LEU A 61 -1.15 5.44 -7.96
N LEU A 62 -0.77 6.55 -7.33
CA LEU A 62 -1.68 7.33 -6.50
C LEU A 62 -2.38 8.35 -7.40
N VAL A 63 -3.70 8.35 -7.36
CA VAL A 63 -4.55 9.24 -8.15
C VAL A 63 -5.49 10.01 -7.24
N ASP A 64 -5.70 11.28 -7.55
CA ASP A 64 -6.77 12.10 -6.97
C ASP A 64 -7.85 12.34 -8.01
N LYS A 65 -9.10 12.43 -7.56
CA LYS A 65 -10.24 12.70 -8.43
C LYS A 65 -10.48 14.21 -8.46
N GLU A 66 -10.22 14.84 -9.60
CA GLU A 66 -10.53 16.25 -9.85
C GLU A 66 -11.76 16.32 -10.77
N PHE A 67 -12.96 16.50 -10.19
CA PHE A 67 -14.24 16.54 -10.91
C PHE A 67 -14.43 15.33 -11.87
N ASP A 68 -14.24 15.56 -13.17
CA ASP A 68 -14.42 14.59 -14.26
C ASP A 68 -13.10 13.97 -14.75
N ASP A 69 -11.95 14.35 -14.16
CA ASP A 69 -10.63 13.85 -14.53
C ASP A 69 -9.90 13.18 -13.35
N MET A 70 -8.87 12.39 -13.66
CA MET A 70 -7.98 11.77 -12.69
C MET A 70 -6.58 12.36 -12.80
N LYS A 71 -6.10 12.89 -11.69
CA LYS A 71 -4.76 13.45 -11.59
C LYS A 71 -3.83 12.46 -10.91
N VAL A 72 -2.73 12.12 -11.58
CA VAL A 72 -1.67 11.30 -10.98
C VAL A 72 -0.88 12.15 -9.99
N LEU A 73 -0.92 11.76 -8.72
CA LEU A 73 -0.14 12.38 -7.65
C LEU A 73 1.29 11.84 -7.59
N GLY A 74 1.46 10.57 -7.92
CA GLY A 74 2.75 9.89 -7.88
C GLY A 74 2.62 8.39 -8.07
N LYS A 75 3.73 7.69 -7.83
CA LYS A 75 3.82 6.22 -7.89
C LYS A 75 4.10 5.63 -6.52
N VAL A 76 3.58 4.43 -6.28
CA VAL A 76 3.86 3.67 -5.07
C VAL A 76 5.19 2.95 -5.26
N LYS A 77 6.15 3.22 -4.37
CA LYS A 77 7.47 2.59 -4.37
C LYS A 77 7.47 1.31 -3.55
N ASN A 78 7.04 1.42 -2.30
CA ASN A 78 6.85 0.28 -1.41
C ASN A 78 5.39 0.22 -0.99
N SER A 79 4.89 -1.00 -0.81
CA SER A 79 3.57 -1.21 -0.24
C SER A 79 3.63 -2.32 0.79
N THR A 80 3.07 -2.05 1.96
CA THR A 80 3.06 -2.96 3.11
C THR A 80 1.63 -3.14 3.60
N TRP A 81 1.24 -4.40 3.75
CA TRP A 81 0.00 -4.82 4.38
C TRP A 81 0.28 -5.23 5.81
N TYR A 82 -0.32 -4.53 6.77
CA TYR A 82 -0.18 -4.85 8.19
C TYR A 82 -1.39 -5.62 8.72
N GLU A 83 -1.11 -6.61 9.55
CA GLU A 83 -2.09 -7.41 10.28
C GLU A 83 -1.86 -7.32 11.78
N ARG A 84 -2.88 -7.70 12.55
CA ARG A 84 -2.71 -7.91 13.98
C ARG A 84 -1.99 -9.23 14.23
N GLU A 85 -1.17 -9.26 15.26
CA GLU A 85 -0.51 -10.48 15.70
C GLU A 85 -1.55 -11.59 15.96
N GLY A 86 -1.34 -12.76 15.34
CA GLY A 86 -2.22 -13.93 15.46
C GLY A 86 -3.41 -13.97 14.48
N GLU A 87 -3.62 -12.95 13.64
CA GLU A 87 -4.56 -13.05 12.52
C GLU A 87 -3.88 -13.73 11.32
N GLN A 88 -4.61 -14.62 10.65
CA GLN A 88 -4.13 -15.41 9.51
C GLN A 88 -5.01 -15.12 8.30
N GLN A 89 -4.87 -13.94 7.70
CA GLN A 89 -5.52 -13.62 6.43
C GLN A 89 -4.50 -13.08 5.44
N SER A 90 -3.77 -13.94 4.73
CA SER A 90 -2.75 -13.46 3.79
C SER A 90 -3.34 -12.85 2.51
N VAL A 91 -3.93 -11.65 2.63
CA VAL A 91 -4.36 -10.79 1.51
C VAL A 91 -3.24 -10.62 0.48
N PRO A 92 -1.95 -10.45 0.85
CA PRO A 92 -0.86 -10.44 -0.11
C PRO A 92 -0.82 -11.67 -1.03
N ASN A 93 -1.00 -12.88 -0.48
CA ASN A 93 -1.02 -14.11 -1.29
C ASN A 93 -2.21 -14.15 -2.24
N LYS A 94 -3.40 -13.73 -1.79
CA LYS A 94 -4.60 -13.69 -2.66
C LYS A 94 -4.43 -12.71 -3.82
N ILE A 95 -3.81 -11.56 -3.58
CA ILE A 95 -3.51 -10.58 -4.63
C ILE A 95 -2.47 -11.15 -5.60
N LYS A 96 -1.44 -11.83 -5.08
CA LYS A 96 -0.43 -12.50 -5.90
C LYS A 96 -1.08 -13.53 -6.83
N GLU A 97 -1.88 -14.44 -6.28
CA GLU A 97 -2.62 -15.47 -7.04
C GLU A 97 -3.53 -14.83 -8.10
N MET A 98 -4.23 -13.76 -7.75
CA MET A 98 -5.09 -13.02 -8.70
C MET A 98 -4.28 -12.42 -9.85
N ASN A 99 -3.13 -11.82 -9.57
CA ASN A 99 -2.28 -11.23 -10.60
C ASN A 99 -1.73 -12.31 -11.54
N GLU A 100 -1.24 -13.42 -10.99
CA GLU A 100 -0.73 -14.57 -11.77
C GLU A 100 -1.84 -15.17 -12.66
N LEU A 101 -3.06 -15.29 -12.13
CA LEU A 101 -4.21 -15.77 -12.90
C LEU A 101 -4.60 -14.81 -14.02
N ALA A 102 -4.57 -13.50 -13.77
CA ALA A 102 -4.89 -12.49 -14.77
C ALA A 102 -3.87 -12.50 -15.92
N GLU A 103 -2.58 -12.65 -15.60
CA GLU A 103 -1.53 -12.80 -16.61
C GLU A 103 -1.77 -14.03 -17.50
N LEU A 104 -2.16 -15.16 -16.92
CA LEU A 104 -2.44 -16.39 -17.67
C LEU A 104 -3.68 -16.29 -18.58
N ILE A 105 -4.72 -15.58 -18.15
CA ILE A 105 -5.97 -15.45 -18.92
C ILE A 105 -5.80 -14.49 -20.10
N HIS A 106 -4.97 -13.46 -19.93
CA HIS A 106 -4.84 -12.36 -20.90
C HIS A 106 -3.55 -12.41 -21.74
N SER A 107 -2.72 -13.43 -21.56
CA SER A 107 -1.60 -13.79 -22.45
C SER A 107 -2.06 -14.45 -23.73
#